data_AF-A0A9E5PS14-F1
#
_entry.id   AF-A0A9E5PS14-F1
#
_cell.length_a   1.000
_cell.length_b   1.000
_cell.length_c   1.000
_cell.angle_alpha   90.00
_cell.angle_beta   90.00
_cell.angle_gamma   90.00
#
_symmetry.space_group_name_H-M   'P 1'
#
loop_
_entity.id
_entity.type
_entity.pdbx_description
1 polymer ?
#
loop_
_entity_poly.entity_id
_entity_poly.type
_entity_poly.pdbx_seq_one_letter_code
_entity_poly.pdbx_strand_id
1 'polypeptide(L)'
;MNAHRATLTYGGLVQIGLFATCSLALLVQMAIGFDTTNLASACTVFAASLALLAYLAGTPALHTHPVSSFALLGFGVTTQMGALIGQSAFLVPISENLRQPVATFLWLAAFLLVAIGMHAFYRWVLAPAGAARPSTLRGWLDRVGLYTPPGTGTLWFMGYLGLLAFVIGAGREGVFAKTLQGMAFLTWAPFLIPMYVLQFGQAYCRWHRQAAHLVFFALLVVLLGLAANSRGVMLSGFMTVSLFALLLLLRSREPVRWARVGQSALVLALLGAIAIPVSDLATAMVVARKLRGGVNAVEMVRETWRAFGQPEVLEAERADRAARVRQQYDERYFDNPLLARVVETKFHDNAFTFANTFTDSDRAELARRTLDLFVLTLPQPVINKLGFRLDKRDHQYSTGDLLAHLAHGGPLGGYRTGSMVAHGVALLGPAYLAVYALLCLAAFAVLDLLAARRADGTVLVSAVGMLSLWELFLGGITGESVHGWVVWYLRYLPQGIVIFLIVATWCRFNAWLFGGLHVRPRATAVSSRPPTMRASQA
;
A
#
# COMPACT_ATOMS: atom_id res chain seq x y z
N MET A 1 9.30 -40.58 -21.30
CA MET A 1 9.05 -39.60 -20.23
C MET A 1 9.99 -38.42 -20.42
N ASN A 2 9.53 -37.36 -21.10
CA ASN A 2 10.35 -36.16 -21.28
C ASN A 2 10.38 -35.40 -19.95
N ALA A 3 11.53 -35.42 -19.28
CA ALA A 3 11.82 -34.53 -18.16
C ALA A 3 11.77 -33.09 -18.69
N HIS A 4 10.62 -32.44 -18.56
CA HIS A 4 10.54 -30.98 -18.66
C HIS A 4 11.47 -30.43 -17.58
N ARG A 5 12.68 -30.00 -17.97
CA ARG A 5 13.52 -29.17 -17.10
C ARG A 5 12.65 -27.99 -16.68
N ALA A 6 12.29 -27.93 -15.41
CA ALA A 6 11.54 -26.82 -14.85
C ALA A 6 12.39 -25.57 -15.09
N THR A 7 11.98 -24.75 -16.05
CA THR A 7 12.68 -23.50 -16.34
C THR A 7 12.30 -22.50 -15.26
N LEU A 8 13.31 -21.98 -14.55
CA LEU A 8 13.11 -20.97 -13.53
C LEU A 8 12.50 -19.72 -14.17
N THR A 9 11.34 -19.29 -13.65
CA THR A 9 10.63 -18.09 -14.10
C THR A 9 10.97 -16.90 -13.21
N TYR A 10 10.74 -15.66 -13.67
CA TYR A 10 10.96 -14.48 -12.81
C TYR A 10 10.10 -14.51 -11.55
N GLY A 11 8.83 -14.93 -11.64
CA GLY A 11 7.97 -15.09 -10.48
C GLY A 11 8.51 -16.10 -9.48
N GLY A 12 8.95 -17.27 -9.98
CA GLY A 12 9.59 -18.29 -9.16
C GLY A 12 10.89 -17.82 -8.52
N LEU A 13 11.72 -17.06 -9.25
CA LEU A 13 12.97 -16.48 -8.72
C LEU A 13 12.69 -15.49 -7.58
N VAL A 14 11.71 -14.59 -7.73
CA VAL A 14 11.34 -13.63 -6.68
C VAL A 14 10.82 -14.36 -5.44
N GLN A 15 9.96 -15.37 -5.61
CA GLN A 15 9.45 -16.16 -4.50
C GLN A 15 10.57 -16.91 -3.76
N ILE A 16 11.46 -17.59 -4.50
CA ILE A 16 12.63 -18.27 -3.93
C ILE A 16 13.53 -17.27 -3.20
N GLY A 17 13.74 -16.08 -3.78
CA GLY A 17 14.49 -15.00 -3.15
C GLY A 17 13.87 -14.60 -1.81
N LEU A 18 12.56 -14.36 -1.75
CA LEU A 18 11.86 -14.03 -0.52
C LEU A 18 11.97 -15.14 0.54
N PHE A 19 11.82 -16.41 0.14
CA PHE A 19 12.03 -17.55 1.04
C PHE A 19 13.45 -17.56 1.60
N ALA A 20 14.46 -17.46 0.72
CA ALA A 20 15.86 -17.47 1.11
C ALA A 20 16.20 -16.31 2.05
N THR A 21 15.71 -15.11 1.76
CA THR A 21 15.91 -13.93 2.61
C THR A 21 15.25 -14.10 3.98
N CYS A 22 14.03 -14.65 4.06
CA CYS A 22 13.39 -14.92 5.35
C CYS A 22 14.16 -15.97 6.18
N SER A 23 14.61 -17.05 5.55
CA SER A 23 15.39 -18.09 6.21
C SER A 23 16.74 -17.54 6.70
N LEU A 24 17.44 -16.77 5.87
CA LEU A 24 18.68 -16.10 6.27
C LEU A 24 18.43 -15.12 7.42
N ALA A 25 17.37 -14.32 7.35
CA ALA A 25 17.02 -13.37 8.38
C ALA A 25 16.73 -14.05 9.73
N LEU A 26 16.09 -15.22 9.74
CA LEU A 26 15.91 -16.03 10.95
C LEU A 26 17.25 -16.50 11.53
N LEU A 27 18.14 -17.03 10.68
CA LEU A 27 19.47 -17.48 11.12
C LEU A 27 20.29 -16.31 11.69
N VAL A 28 20.19 -15.14 11.07
CA VAL A 28 20.82 -13.91 11.60
C VAL A 28 20.20 -13.51 12.94
N GLN A 29 18.86 -13.57 13.12
CA GLN A 29 18.23 -13.29 14.42
C GLN A 29 18.70 -14.25 15.52
N MET A 30 18.85 -15.54 15.19
CA MET A 30 19.41 -16.53 16.11
C MET A 30 20.86 -16.20 16.51
N ALA A 31 21.63 -15.60 15.60
CA ALA A 31 23.01 -15.18 15.84
C ALA A 31 23.13 -13.85 16.61
N ILE A 32 22.20 -12.91 16.42
CA ILE A 32 22.19 -11.60 17.13
C ILE A 32 22.01 -11.81 18.64
N GLY A 33 21.15 -12.75 19.04
CA GLY A 33 20.98 -13.09 20.46
C GLY A 33 20.00 -14.22 20.71
N PHE A 34 20.37 -15.12 21.62
CA PHE A 34 19.58 -16.26 22.09
C PHE A 34 18.51 -15.89 23.14
N ASP A 35 18.13 -14.62 23.20
CA ASP A 35 17.04 -14.20 24.07
C ASP A 35 15.72 -14.89 23.66
N THR A 36 15.00 -15.39 24.65
CA THR A 36 13.76 -16.16 24.44
C THR A 36 12.68 -15.32 23.73
N THR A 37 12.61 -14.03 24.02
CA THR A 37 11.64 -13.10 23.42
C THR A 37 11.98 -12.84 21.97
N ASN A 38 13.25 -12.60 21.65
CA ASN A 38 13.73 -12.46 20.29
C ASN A 38 13.48 -13.72 19.46
N LEU A 39 13.87 -14.90 19.97
CA LEU A 39 13.75 -16.17 19.26
C LEU A 39 12.29 -16.57 19.02
N ALA A 40 11.43 -16.46 20.04
CA ALA A 40 10.01 -16.77 19.89
C ALA A 40 9.33 -15.86 18.86
N SER A 41 9.66 -14.57 18.88
CA SER A 41 9.17 -13.58 17.93
C SER A 41 9.65 -13.88 16.51
N ALA A 42 10.95 -14.11 16.32
CA ALA A 42 11.54 -14.41 15.02
C ALA A 42 10.98 -15.71 14.42
N CYS A 43 10.85 -16.77 15.21
CA CYS A 43 10.26 -18.04 14.79
C CYS A 43 8.78 -17.89 14.41
N THR A 44 8.00 -17.12 15.18
CA THR A 44 6.57 -16.85 14.88
C THR A 44 6.43 -16.11 13.56
N VAL A 45 7.19 -15.03 13.38
CA VAL A 45 7.20 -14.23 12.14
C VAL A 45 7.66 -15.07 10.95
N PHE A 46 8.70 -15.88 11.12
CA PHE A 46 9.18 -16.77 10.07
C PHE A 46 8.13 -17.79 9.67
N ALA A 47 7.49 -18.48 10.63
CA ALA A 47 6.46 -19.48 10.35
C ALA A 47 5.26 -18.88 9.61
N ALA A 48 4.78 -17.71 10.04
CA ALA A 48 3.67 -17.01 9.41
C ALA A 48 4.04 -16.50 7.99
N SER A 49 5.25 -15.96 7.82
CA SER A 49 5.77 -15.53 6.51
C SER A 49 5.94 -16.72 5.56
N LEU A 50 6.42 -17.86 6.08
CA LEU A 50 6.55 -19.10 5.32
C LEU A 50 5.18 -19.62 4.85
N ALA A 51 4.16 -19.60 5.72
CA ALA A 51 2.80 -19.99 5.36
C ALA A 51 2.24 -19.12 4.23
N LEU A 52 2.43 -17.80 4.29
CA LEU A 52 2.04 -16.87 3.23
C LEU A 52 2.77 -17.15 1.91
N LEU A 53 4.10 -17.24 1.95
CA LEU A 53 4.90 -17.47 0.75
C LEU A 53 4.59 -18.85 0.13
N ALA A 54 4.39 -19.88 0.96
CA ALA A 54 4.01 -21.22 0.51
C ALA A 54 2.62 -21.22 -0.14
N TYR A 55 1.67 -20.48 0.42
CA TYR A 55 0.35 -20.31 -0.18
C TYR A 55 0.40 -19.60 -1.54
N LEU A 56 1.19 -18.52 -1.65
CA LEU A 56 1.33 -17.76 -2.90
C LEU A 56 2.14 -18.51 -3.97
N ALA A 57 3.11 -19.33 -3.59
CA ALA A 57 3.89 -20.17 -4.49
C ALA A 57 3.15 -21.45 -4.90
N GLY A 58 2.46 -22.09 -3.96
CA GLY A 58 1.75 -23.35 -4.16
C GLY A 58 0.40 -23.21 -4.88
N THR A 59 -0.11 -21.99 -5.05
CA THR A 59 -1.40 -21.76 -5.71
C THR A 59 -1.31 -20.68 -6.80
N PRO A 60 -2.18 -20.69 -7.84
CA PRO A 60 -2.18 -19.66 -8.88
C PRO A 60 -2.84 -18.34 -8.42
N ALA A 61 -2.67 -17.96 -7.15
CA ALA A 61 -3.31 -16.81 -6.51
C ALA A 61 -3.05 -15.51 -7.27
N LEU A 62 -1.77 -15.20 -7.43
CA LEU A 62 -1.28 -14.00 -8.09
C LEU A 62 -1.72 -13.90 -9.56
N HIS A 63 -1.99 -15.02 -10.22
CA HIS A 63 -2.47 -15.02 -11.60
C HIS A 63 -3.98 -14.84 -11.70
N THR A 64 -4.75 -15.48 -10.80
CA THR A 64 -6.21 -15.54 -10.88
C THR A 64 -6.90 -14.38 -10.16
N HIS A 65 -6.32 -13.91 -9.05
CA HIS A 65 -6.83 -12.87 -8.17
C HIS A 65 -5.67 -11.95 -7.74
N PRO A 66 -5.05 -11.23 -8.67
CA PRO A 66 -3.80 -10.51 -8.43
C PRO A 66 -3.91 -9.46 -7.33
N VAL A 67 -4.99 -8.68 -7.31
CA VAL A 67 -5.13 -7.53 -6.39
C VAL A 67 -5.31 -8.00 -4.94
N SER A 68 -6.20 -8.97 -4.69
CA SER A 68 -6.40 -9.54 -3.35
C SER A 68 -5.18 -10.31 -2.85
N SER A 69 -4.53 -11.08 -3.74
CA SER A 69 -3.27 -11.78 -3.40
C SER A 69 -2.15 -10.80 -3.06
N PHE A 70 -2.12 -9.65 -3.73
CA PHE A 70 -1.12 -8.62 -3.49
C PHE A 70 -1.40 -7.84 -2.19
N ALA A 71 -2.66 -7.59 -1.86
CA ALA A 71 -3.04 -7.05 -0.54
C ALA A 71 -2.67 -8.01 0.60
N LEU A 72 -2.84 -9.32 0.39
CA LEU A 72 -2.42 -10.35 1.34
C LEU A 72 -0.89 -10.39 1.51
N LEU A 73 -0.15 -10.31 0.39
CA LEU A 73 1.31 -10.17 0.43
C LEU A 73 1.73 -8.90 1.19
N GLY A 74 1.07 -7.79 0.89
CA GLY A 74 1.28 -6.50 1.53
C GLY A 74 1.13 -6.58 3.04
N PHE A 75 0.02 -7.13 3.53
CA PHE A 75 -0.19 -7.35 4.97
C PHE A 75 0.94 -8.17 5.62
N GLY A 76 1.38 -9.26 4.97
CA GLY A 76 2.50 -10.06 5.47
C GLY A 76 3.83 -9.29 5.48
N VAL A 77 4.12 -8.52 4.42
CA VAL A 77 5.32 -7.68 4.30
C VAL A 77 5.34 -6.58 5.35
N THR A 78 4.25 -5.83 5.50
CA THR A 78 4.20 -4.63 6.31
C THR A 78 4.12 -4.95 7.80
N THR A 79 3.48 -6.04 8.19
CA THR A 79 3.28 -6.36 9.61
C THR A 79 4.36 -7.28 10.20
N GLN A 80 4.95 -8.15 9.40
CA GLN A 80 5.76 -9.28 9.88
C GLN A 80 7.07 -9.46 9.11
N MET A 81 7.01 -9.83 7.83
CA MET A 81 8.20 -10.18 7.04
C MET A 81 9.18 -9.01 6.94
N GLY A 82 8.68 -7.77 6.80
CA GLY A 82 9.50 -6.56 6.79
C GLY A 82 10.19 -6.30 8.14
N ALA A 83 9.57 -6.66 9.26
CA ALA A 83 10.19 -6.59 10.59
C ALA A 83 11.38 -7.54 10.70
N LEU A 84 11.19 -8.80 10.31
CA LEU A 84 12.23 -9.82 10.34
C LEU A 84 13.40 -9.45 9.42
N ILE A 85 13.13 -9.15 8.15
CA ILE A 85 14.18 -8.82 7.18
C ILE A 85 14.89 -7.51 7.57
N GLY A 86 14.13 -6.49 7.95
CA GLY A 86 14.66 -5.18 8.28
C GLY A 86 15.57 -5.21 9.50
N GLN A 87 15.10 -5.78 10.63
CA GLN A 87 15.89 -5.78 11.86
C GLN A 87 17.14 -6.66 11.73
N SER A 88 17.03 -7.80 11.04
CA SER A 88 18.20 -8.63 10.72
C SER A 88 19.22 -7.90 9.87
N ALA A 89 18.80 -7.08 8.91
CA ALA A 89 19.71 -6.30 8.07
C ALA A 89 20.48 -5.24 8.85
N PHE A 90 19.92 -4.71 9.95
CA PHE A 90 20.60 -3.79 10.86
C PHE A 90 21.32 -4.48 12.02
N LEU A 91 21.32 -5.82 12.07
CA LEU A 91 21.89 -6.61 13.16
C LEU A 91 21.27 -6.26 14.54
N VAL A 92 19.98 -5.93 14.54
CA VAL A 92 19.22 -5.59 15.74
C VAL A 92 18.21 -6.72 16.04
N PRO A 93 17.95 -7.07 17.32
CA PRO A 93 16.92 -8.03 17.68
C PRO A 93 15.55 -7.62 17.14
N ILE A 94 14.75 -8.57 16.65
CA ILE A 94 13.39 -8.25 16.14
C ILE A 94 12.47 -7.68 17.23
N SER A 95 12.76 -8.02 18.50
CA SER A 95 12.06 -7.53 19.68
C SER A 95 12.46 -6.11 20.12
N GLU A 96 13.56 -5.56 19.60
CA GLU A 96 14.06 -4.26 20.00
C GLU A 96 13.03 -3.16 19.72
N ASN A 97 12.89 -2.20 20.63
CA ASN A 97 11.90 -1.13 20.59
C ASN A 97 10.43 -1.60 20.57
N LEU A 98 10.12 -2.88 20.81
CA LEU A 98 8.76 -3.36 21.02
C LEU A 98 8.46 -3.54 22.51
N ARG A 99 7.23 -3.23 22.92
CA ARG A 99 6.77 -3.34 24.30
C ARG A 99 6.29 -4.75 24.63
N GLN A 100 5.58 -5.39 23.70
CA GLN A 100 5.02 -6.74 23.88
C GLN A 100 5.24 -7.60 22.62
N PRO A 101 6.50 -7.80 22.19
CA PRO A 101 6.83 -8.39 20.89
C PRO A 101 6.18 -9.75 20.64
N VAL A 102 6.26 -10.70 21.59
CA VAL A 102 5.70 -12.05 21.41
C VAL A 102 4.19 -12.01 21.18
N ALA A 103 3.46 -11.26 22.01
CA ALA A 103 2.01 -11.14 21.90
C ALA A 103 1.61 -10.45 20.59
N THR A 104 2.30 -9.37 20.22
CA THR A 104 2.07 -8.64 18.98
C THR A 104 2.25 -9.55 17.76
N PHE A 105 3.35 -10.28 17.67
CA PHE A 105 3.60 -11.17 16.53
C PHE A 105 2.66 -12.37 16.49
N LEU A 106 2.24 -12.93 17.64
CA LEU A 106 1.24 -14.00 17.68
C LEU A 106 -0.11 -13.53 17.16
N TRP A 107 -0.58 -12.34 17.57
CA TRP A 107 -1.82 -11.78 17.05
C TRP A 107 -1.74 -11.53 15.53
N LEU A 108 -0.67 -10.89 15.07
CA LEU A 108 -0.47 -10.62 13.65
C LEU A 108 -0.39 -11.93 12.83
N ALA A 109 0.28 -12.96 13.35
CA ALA A 109 0.32 -14.28 12.74
C ALA A 109 -1.09 -14.89 12.66
N ALA A 110 -1.88 -14.83 13.73
CA ALA A 110 -3.26 -15.32 13.73
C ALA A 110 -4.14 -14.60 12.69
N PHE A 111 -4.08 -13.27 12.62
CA PHE A 111 -4.81 -12.50 11.59
C PHE A 111 -4.34 -12.83 10.18
N LEU A 112 -3.03 -13.04 9.97
CA LEU A 112 -2.50 -13.41 8.65
C LEU A 112 -2.98 -14.80 8.23
N LEU A 113 -2.96 -15.77 9.14
CA LEU A 113 -3.47 -17.12 8.87
C LEU A 113 -4.97 -17.11 8.56
N VAL A 114 -5.77 -16.33 9.29
CA VAL A 114 -7.20 -16.12 8.97
C VAL A 114 -7.35 -15.49 7.59
N ALA A 115 -6.57 -14.46 7.25
CA ALA A 115 -6.63 -13.83 5.94
C ALA A 115 -6.25 -14.79 4.80
N ILE A 116 -5.21 -15.62 4.98
CA ILE A 116 -4.83 -16.69 4.03
C ILE A 116 -5.99 -17.68 3.86
N GLY A 117 -6.55 -18.16 4.97
CA GLY A 117 -7.67 -19.11 4.97
C GLY A 117 -8.89 -18.55 4.25
N MET A 118 -9.28 -17.30 4.55
CA MET A 118 -10.41 -16.63 3.89
C MET A 118 -10.15 -16.33 2.42
N HIS A 119 -8.91 -16.00 2.06
CA HIS A 119 -8.55 -15.81 0.66
C HIS A 119 -8.60 -17.13 -0.12
N ALA A 120 -8.13 -18.23 0.47
CA ALA A 120 -8.26 -19.57 -0.12
C ALA A 120 -9.73 -19.96 -0.27
N PHE A 121 -10.54 -19.78 0.78
CA PHE A 121 -11.98 -20.04 0.76
C PHE A 121 -12.68 -19.21 -0.32
N TYR A 122 -12.44 -17.90 -0.37
CA TYR A 122 -13.00 -17.02 -1.39
C TYR A 122 -12.67 -17.52 -2.80
N ARG A 123 -11.40 -17.86 -3.07
CA ARG A 123 -10.95 -18.28 -4.39
C ARG A 123 -11.45 -19.64 -4.84
N TRP A 124 -11.69 -20.56 -3.90
CA TRP A 124 -12.11 -21.93 -4.23
C TRP A 124 -13.61 -22.12 -4.17
N VAL A 125 -14.30 -21.39 -3.30
CA VAL A 125 -15.73 -21.57 -3.04
C VAL A 125 -16.56 -20.44 -3.65
N LEU A 126 -16.21 -19.18 -3.41
CA LEU A 126 -17.05 -18.03 -3.78
C LEU A 126 -16.77 -17.49 -5.20
N ALA A 127 -15.51 -17.43 -5.61
CA ALA A 127 -15.09 -16.91 -6.91
C ALA A 127 -14.06 -17.81 -7.63
N PRO A 128 -14.43 -19.07 -7.98
CA PRO A 128 -13.54 -19.97 -8.70
C PRO A 128 -12.92 -19.36 -9.96
N ALA A 129 -11.66 -19.71 -10.24
CA ALA A 129 -10.92 -19.22 -11.40
C ALA A 129 -11.65 -19.46 -12.76
N GLY A 130 -12.42 -20.56 -12.84
CA GLY A 130 -13.18 -20.97 -14.03
C GLY A 130 -14.67 -20.63 -14.04
N ALA A 131 -15.15 -19.74 -13.16
CA ALA A 131 -16.56 -19.36 -13.15
C ALA A 131 -16.99 -18.77 -14.52
N ALA A 132 -17.98 -19.40 -15.16
CA ALA A 132 -18.33 -19.18 -16.58
C ALA A 132 -18.96 -17.81 -16.87
N ARG A 133 -19.42 -17.07 -15.86
CA ARG A 133 -20.03 -15.75 -16.03
C ARG A 133 -19.40 -14.73 -15.10
N PRO A 134 -18.97 -13.56 -15.60
CA PRO A 134 -18.58 -12.45 -14.73
C PRO A 134 -19.79 -12.04 -13.89
N SER A 135 -19.55 -11.57 -12.66
CA SER A 135 -20.61 -10.99 -11.84
C SER A 135 -21.31 -9.86 -12.60
N THR A 136 -22.61 -9.66 -12.34
CA THR A 136 -23.42 -8.60 -12.97
C THR A 136 -22.75 -7.23 -12.81
N LEU A 137 -22.19 -6.96 -11.64
CA LEU A 137 -21.45 -5.74 -11.34
C LEU A 137 -20.17 -5.60 -12.19
N ARG A 138 -19.37 -6.66 -12.33
CA ARG A 138 -18.17 -6.63 -13.20
C ARG A 138 -18.56 -6.37 -14.66
N GLY A 139 -19.64 -6.97 -15.15
CA GLY A 139 -20.16 -6.72 -16.49
C GLY A 139 -20.60 -5.26 -16.68
N TRP A 140 -21.22 -4.65 -15.67
CA TRP A 140 -21.56 -3.23 -15.70
C TRP A 140 -20.31 -2.33 -15.69
N LEU A 141 -19.34 -2.59 -14.80
CA LEU A 141 -18.09 -1.84 -14.74
C LEU A 141 -17.28 -1.92 -16.04
N ASP A 142 -17.30 -3.07 -16.72
CA ASP A 142 -16.67 -3.25 -18.02
C ASP A 142 -17.35 -2.39 -19.10
N ARG A 143 -18.69 -2.36 -19.14
CA ARG A 143 -19.46 -1.51 -20.07
C ARG A 143 -19.18 -0.02 -19.89
N VAL A 144 -19.02 0.44 -18.64
CA VAL A 144 -18.70 1.85 -18.35
C VAL A 144 -17.21 2.16 -18.65
N GLY A 145 -16.40 1.12 -18.84
CA GLY A 145 -15.02 1.22 -19.34
C GLY A 145 -13.95 1.21 -18.26
N LEU A 146 -14.23 0.71 -17.05
CA LEU A 146 -13.25 0.64 -15.96
C LEU A 146 -11.99 -0.15 -16.35
N TYR A 147 -12.15 -1.19 -17.16
CA TYR A 147 -11.06 -2.08 -17.59
C TYR A 147 -10.46 -1.70 -18.95
N THR A 148 -10.91 -0.60 -19.55
CA THR A 148 -10.34 -0.11 -20.80
C THR A 148 -9.06 0.69 -20.48
N PRO A 149 -7.89 0.32 -21.05
CA PRO A 149 -6.67 1.10 -20.85
C PRO A 149 -6.87 2.55 -21.33
N PRO A 150 -6.68 3.57 -20.47
CA PRO A 150 -6.77 4.96 -20.88
C PRO A 150 -5.63 5.31 -21.86
N GLY A 151 -5.85 6.29 -22.72
CA GLY A 151 -4.79 6.81 -23.58
C GLY A 151 -3.77 7.64 -22.79
N THR A 152 -2.57 7.83 -23.36
CA THR A 152 -1.51 8.65 -22.74
C THR A 152 -1.97 10.08 -22.46
N GLY A 153 -2.68 10.72 -23.40
CA GLY A 153 -3.23 12.07 -23.20
C GLY A 153 -4.25 12.15 -22.06
N THR A 154 -5.07 11.11 -21.89
CA THR A 154 -6.01 11.01 -20.75
C THR A 154 -5.28 10.92 -19.42
N LEU A 155 -4.22 10.10 -19.34
CA LEU A 155 -3.42 9.98 -18.12
C LEU A 155 -2.70 11.29 -17.76
N TRP A 156 -2.19 12.02 -18.76
CA TRP A 156 -1.61 13.34 -18.55
C TRP A 156 -2.63 14.36 -18.04
N PHE A 157 -3.80 14.40 -18.66
CA PHE A 157 -4.89 15.28 -18.21
C PHE A 157 -5.28 14.98 -16.77
N MET A 158 -5.47 13.70 -16.42
CA MET A 158 -5.74 13.27 -15.05
C MET A 158 -4.63 13.71 -14.09
N GLY A 159 -3.36 13.56 -14.47
CA GLY A 159 -2.22 14.00 -13.69
C GLY A 159 -2.24 15.48 -13.36
N TYR A 160 -2.41 16.33 -14.38
CA TYR A 160 -2.47 17.78 -14.18
C TYR A 160 -3.73 18.22 -13.42
N LEU A 161 -4.87 17.58 -13.68
CA LEU A 161 -6.11 17.84 -12.93
C LEU A 161 -5.94 17.50 -11.45
N GLY A 162 -5.36 16.34 -11.15
CA GLY A 162 -5.07 15.92 -9.78
C GLY A 162 -4.09 16.86 -9.08
N LEU A 163 -3.03 17.29 -9.79
CA LEU A 163 -2.05 18.24 -9.26
C LEU A 163 -2.71 19.59 -8.92
N LEU A 164 -3.53 20.11 -9.84
CA LEU A 164 -4.28 21.35 -9.62
C LEU A 164 -5.26 21.22 -8.44
N ALA A 165 -5.96 20.08 -8.37
CA ALA A 165 -6.89 19.79 -7.29
C ALA A 165 -6.17 19.69 -5.94
N PHE A 166 -4.94 19.15 -5.91
CA PHE A 166 -4.10 19.13 -4.72
C PHE A 166 -3.71 20.55 -4.28
N VAL A 167 -3.23 21.40 -5.21
CA VAL A 167 -2.80 22.77 -4.90
C VAL A 167 -3.97 23.64 -4.44
N ILE A 168 -5.12 23.58 -5.12
CA ILE A 168 -6.30 24.38 -4.78
C ILE A 168 -7.02 23.82 -3.54
N GLY A 169 -7.05 22.51 -3.39
CA GLY A 169 -7.69 21.82 -2.26
C GLY A 169 -6.88 21.91 -0.96
N ALA A 170 -5.58 22.21 -1.03
CA ALA A 170 -4.74 22.43 0.14
C ALA A 170 -5.13 23.72 0.86
N GLY A 171 -5.49 23.60 2.14
CA GLY A 171 -5.73 24.76 3.03
C GLY A 171 -7.10 25.44 2.89
N ARG A 172 -8.03 24.88 2.10
CA ARG A 172 -9.41 25.39 1.99
C ARG A 172 -10.41 24.51 2.74
N GLU A 173 -11.34 25.13 3.45
CA GLU A 173 -12.48 24.45 4.07
C GLU A 173 -13.70 24.45 3.13
N GLY A 174 -14.58 23.46 3.30
CA GLY A 174 -15.86 23.37 2.57
C GLY A 174 -15.98 22.17 1.62
N VAL A 175 -17.18 22.01 1.05
CA VAL A 175 -17.53 20.86 0.20
C VAL A 175 -16.67 20.82 -1.07
N PHE A 176 -16.48 21.97 -1.72
CA PHE A 176 -15.68 22.07 -2.94
C PHE A 176 -14.22 21.65 -2.72
N ALA A 177 -13.61 22.09 -1.61
CA ALA A 177 -12.25 21.69 -1.25
C ALA A 177 -12.14 20.18 -1.01
N LYS A 178 -13.12 19.57 -0.33
CA LYS A 178 -13.17 18.11 -0.12
C LYS A 178 -13.36 17.34 -1.44
N THR A 179 -14.13 17.87 -2.38
CA THR A 179 -14.27 17.28 -3.72
C THR A 179 -12.94 17.33 -4.47
N LEU A 180 -12.21 18.45 -4.44
CA LEU A 180 -10.89 18.56 -5.04
C LEU A 180 -9.86 17.64 -4.37
N GLN A 181 -9.87 17.53 -3.04
CA GLN A 181 -9.04 16.55 -2.33
C GLN A 181 -9.34 15.12 -2.78
N GLY A 182 -10.61 14.80 -3.06
CA GLY A 182 -11.01 13.51 -3.63
C GLY A 182 -10.49 13.27 -5.07
N MET A 183 -10.07 14.29 -5.79
CA MET A 183 -9.45 14.17 -7.12
C MET A 183 -7.92 14.10 -7.06
N ALA A 184 -7.31 14.37 -5.91
CA ALA A 184 -5.85 14.44 -5.77
C ALA A 184 -5.15 13.12 -6.13
N PHE A 185 -5.82 11.97 -5.99
CA PHE A 185 -5.24 10.68 -6.37
C PHE A 185 -4.93 10.54 -7.86
N LEU A 186 -5.60 11.33 -8.70
CA LEU A 186 -5.33 11.38 -10.14
C LEU A 186 -3.96 11.98 -10.47
N THR A 187 -3.31 12.67 -9.52
CA THR A 187 -1.94 13.20 -9.68
C THR A 187 -0.98 12.10 -10.12
N TRP A 188 -1.21 10.87 -9.67
CA TRP A 188 -0.33 9.74 -9.98
C TRP A 188 -0.67 9.02 -11.30
N ALA A 189 -1.71 9.43 -12.03
CA ALA A 189 -2.13 8.81 -13.29
C ALA A 189 -1.04 8.75 -14.38
N PRO A 190 -0.18 9.77 -14.58
CA PRO A 190 0.91 9.67 -15.55
C PRO A 190 1.89 8.52 -15.25
N PHE A 191 2.06 8.15 -13.97
CA PHE A 191 2.91 7.01 -13.61
C PHE A 191 2.34 5.65 -14.02
N LEU A 192 1.10 5.59 -14.51
CA LEU A 192 0.57 4.39 -15.19
C LEU A 192 1.12 4.22 -16.61
N ILE A 193 1.68 5.25 -17.24
CA ILE A 193 2.27 5.14 -18.60
C ILE A 193 3.36 4.04 -18.66
N PRO A 194 4.41 4.03 -17.81
CA PRO A 194 5.39 2.96 -17.81
C PRO A 194 4.75 1.59 -17.54
N MET A 195 3.71 1.53 -16.70
CA MET A 195 2.97 0.29 -16.43
C MET A 195 2.31 -0.29 -17.68
N TYR A 196 1.63 0.57 -18.46
CA TYR A 196 1.01 0.16 -19.72
C TYR A 196 2.02 -0.15 -20.82
N VAL A 197 3.18 0.51 -20.83
CA VAL A 197 4.30 0.14 -21.71
C VAL A 197 4.87 -1.23 -21.32
N LEU A 198 5.00 -1.55 -20.03
CA LEU A 198 5.43 -2.87 -19.57
C LEU A 198 4.42 -3.96 -19.96
N GLN A 199 3.12 -3.65 -19.94
CA GLN A 199 2.06 -4.62 -20.23
C GLN A 199 1.78 -4.80 -21.73
N PHE A 200 1.78 -3.72 -22.51
CA PHE A 200 1.37 -3.70 -23.92
C PHE A 200 2.52 -3.39 -24.89
N GLY A 201 3.72 -3.08 -24.39
CA GLY A 201 4.89 -2.74 -25.19
C GLY A 201 4.81 -1.37 -25.87
N GLN A 202 5.66 -1.17 -26.88
CA GLN A 202 5.73 0.07 -27.68
C GLN A 202 4.47 0.31 -28.52
N ALA A 203 3.58 -0.69 -28.62
CA ALA A 203 2.27 -0.54 -29.27
C ALA A 203 1.36 0.45 -28.51
N TYR A 204 1.58 0.65 -27.21
CA TYR A 204 0.84 1.62 -26.40
C TYR A 204 1.32 3.05 -26.63
N CYS A 205 2.62 3.30 -26.48
CA CYS A 205 3.22 4.62 -26.74
C CYS A 205 4.73 4.53 -26.97
N ARG A 206 5.30 5.55 -27.62
CA ARG A 206 6.76 5.69 -27.77
C ARG A 206 7.39 6.16 -26.45
N TRP A 207 8.03 5.24 -25.72
CA TRP A 207 8.59 5.47 -24.38
C TRP A 207 9.47 6.73 -24.28
N HIS A 208 10.42 6.91 -25.20
CA HIS A 208 11.40 8.00 -25.13
C HIS A 208 10.79 9.40 -25.08
N ARG A 209 9.65 9.62 -25.75
CA ARG A 209 8.96 10.92 -25.71
C ARG A 209 8.26 11.17 -24.38
N GLN A 210 7.70 10.11 -23.80
CA GLN A 210 6.96 10.18 -22.53
C GLN A 210 7.91 10.22 -21.33
N ALA A 211 9.07 9.57 -21.42
CA ALA A 211 10.05 9.48 -20.34
C ALA A 211 10.53 10.87 -19.89
N ALA A 212 10.87 11.76 -20.82
CA ALA A 212 11.29 13.13 -20.49
C ALA A 212 10.18 13.92 -19.76
N HIS A 213 8.93 13.80 -20.22
CA HIS A 213 7.78 14.42 -19.55
C HIS A 213 7.51 13.82 -18.17
N LEU A 214 7.68 12.50 -18.01
CA LEU A 214 7.54 11.83 -16.72
C LEU A 214 8.60 12.28 -15.71
N VAL A 215 9.85 12.46 -16.15
CA VAL A 215 10.91 13.01 -15.28
C VAL A 215 10.56 14.43 -14.84
N PHE A 216 10.15 15.29 -15.77
CA PHE A 216 9.72 16.66 -15.44
C PHE A 216 8.52 16.66 -14.46
N PHE A 217 7.51 15.84 -14.72
CA PHE A 217 6.33 15.74 -13.88
C PHE A 217 6.66 15.15 -12.49
N ALA A 218 7.56 14.17 -12.41
CA ALA A 218 8.03 13.62 -11.14
C ALA A 218 8.75 14.68 -10.30
N LEU A 219 9.61 15.51 -10.92
CA LEU A 219 10.25 16.64 -10.25
C LEU A 219 9.21 17.64 -9.71
N LEU A 220 8.14 17.90 -10.46
CA LEU A 220 7.04 18.78 -10.02
C LEU A 220 6.30 18.22 -8.80
N VAL A 221 6.02 16.91 -8.78
CA VAL A 221 5.41 16.23 -7.62
C VAL A 221 6.34 16.23 -6.41
N VAL A 222 7.65 16.05 -6.62
CA VAL A 222 8.65 16.16 -5.55
C VAL A 222 8.67 17.56 -4.95
N LEU A 223 8.71 18.61 -5.79
CA LEU A 223 8.65 20.00 -5.34
C LEU A 223 7.36 20.29 -4.57
N LEU A 224 6.22 19.78 -5.04
CA LEU A 224 4.96 19.88 -4.33
C LEU A 224 5.00 19.19 -2.97
N GLY A 225 5.60 17.99 -2.90
CA GLY A 225 5.80 17.25 -1.66
C GLY A 225 6.68 18.00 -0.66
N LEU A 226 7.73 18.69 -1.13
CA LEU A 226 8.58 19.55 -0.31
C LEU A 226 7.81 20.78 0.19
N ALA A 227 7.11 21.48 -0.70
CA ALA A 227 6.30 22.66 -0.37
C ALA A 227 5.19 22.35 0.65
N ALA A 228 4.52 21.20 0.50
CA ALA A 228 3.50 20.72 1.43
C ALA A 228 4.08 20.08 2.71
N ASN A 229 5.41 19.91 2.78
CA ASN A 229 6.11 19.11 3.78
C ASN A 229 5.45 17.72 3.97
N SER A 230 5.11 17.07 2.86
CA SER A 230 4.44 15.77 2.83
C SER A 230 5.30 14.73 2.12
N ARG A 231 6.14 14.05 2.92
CA ARG A 231 6.98 12.92 2.46
C ARG A 231 6.16 11.83 1.74
N GLY A 232 4.93 11.58 2.19
CA GLY A 232 4.04 10.60 1.57
C GLY A 232 3.64 10.97 0.14
N VAL A 233 3.37 12.26 -0.12
CA VAL A 233 3.05 12.76 -1.47
C VAL A 233 4.24 12.59 -2.41
N MET A 234 5.45 12.88 -1.92
CA MET A 234 6.69 12.74 -2.69
C MET A 234 6.97 11.28 -3.09
N LEU A 235 6.74 10.32 -2.21
CA LEU A 235 7.15 8.92 -2.40
C LEU A 235 6.06 8.01 -2.98
N SER A 236 4.78 8.34 -2.80
CA SER A 236 3.64 7.52 -3.22
C SER A 236 3.66 7.11 -4.70
N GLY A 237 4.01 8.01 -5.61
CA GLY A 237 4.12 7.71 -7.04
C GLY A 237 5.20 6.67 -7.34
N PHE A 238 6.39 6.84 -6.75
CA PHE A 238 7.49 5.88 -6.87
C PHE A 238 7.11 4.52 -6.28
N MET A 239 6.49 4.49 -5.11
CA MET A 239 6.07 3.25 -4.47
C MET A 239 5.01 2.53 -5.29
N THR A 240 4.06 3.25 -5.88
CA THR A 240 3.03 2.68 -6.76
C THR A 240 3.63 2.01 -7.99
N VAL A 241 4.61 2.64 -8.64
CA VAL A 241 5.35 2.05 -9.79
C VAL A 241 6.15 0.82 -9.36
N SER A 242 6.92 0.92 -8.28
CA SER A 242 7.75 -0.15 -7.74
C SER A 242 6.92 -1.38 -7.35
N LEU A 243 5.78 -1.18 -6.67
CA LEU A 243 4.87 -2.26 -6.29
C LEU A 243 4.16 -2.89 -7.49
N PHE A 244 3.79 -2.11 -8.50
CA PHE A 244 3.26 -2.68 -9.73
C PHE A 244 4.31 -3.53 -10.47
N ALA A 245 5.55 -3.07 -10.55
CA ALA A 245 6.64 -3.84 -11.13
C ALA A 245 6.86 -5.16 -10.36
N LEU A 246 6.81 -5.11 -9.02
CA LEU A 246 6.85 -6.30 -8.17
C LEU A 246 5.69 -7.26 -8.48
N LEU A 247 4.47 -6.75 -8.59
CA LEU A 247 3.29 -7.54 -8.96
C LEU A 247 3.45 -8.19 -10.35
N LEU A 248 3.97 -7.47 -11.35
CA LEU A 248 4.23 -8.02 -12.68
C LEU A 248 5.30 -9.12 -12.63
N LEU A 249 6.40 -8.92 -11.89
CA LEU A 249 7.45 -9.90 -11.74
C LEU A 249 6.93 -11.17 -11.07
N LEU A 250 6.19 -11.04 -9.97
CA LEU A 250 5.53 -12.14 -9.26
C LEU A 250 4.55 -12.92 -10.15
N ARG A 251 3.96 -12.27 -11.16
CA ARG A 251 3.03 -12.88 -12.13
C ARG A 251 3.71 -13.37 -13.40
N SER A 252 5.00 -13.11 -13.58
CA SER A 252 5.70 -13.45 -14.82
C SER A 252 6.05 -14.93 -14.88
N ARG A 253 5.63 -15.58 -15.97
CA ARG A 253 6.02 -16.97 -16.33
C ARG A 253 7.15 -17.01 -17.34
N GLU A 254 7.75 -15.87 -17.67
CA GLU A 254 8.88 -15.83 -18.59
C GLU A 254 10.11 -16.46 -17.92
N PRO A 255 10.92 -17.23 -18.68
CA PRO A 255 12.15 -17.81 -18.17
C PRO A 255 13.14 -16.71 -17.80
N VAL A 256 13.87 -16.91 -16.69
CA VAL A 256 14.87 -15.98 -16.19
C VAL A 256 16.00 -15.83 -17.21
N ARG A 257 16.34 -14.58 -17.52
CA ARG A 257 17.57 -14.23 -18.24
C ARG A 257 18.55 -13.63 -17.25
N TRP A 258 19.60 -14.36 -16.90
CA TRP A 258 20.58 -13.94 -15.89
C TRP A 258 21.21 -12.57 -16.15
N ALA A 259 21.40 -12.18 -17.42
CA ALA A 259 21.83 -10.83 -17.78
C ALA A 259 20.86 -9.74 -17.27
N ARG A 260 19.54 -9.95 -17.38
CA ARG A 260 18.53 -9.02 -16.85
C ARG A 260 18.51 -9.01 -15.32
N VAL A 261 18.77 -10.16 -14.69
CA VAL A 261 18.89 -10.24 -13.22
C VAL A 261 20.09 -9.41 -12.74
N GLY A 262 21.25 -9.56 -13.37
CA GLY A 262 22.44 -8.74 -13.05
C GLY A 262 22.20 -7.24 -13.25
N GLN A 263 21.54 -6.85 -14.35
CA GLN A 263 21.14 -5.45 -14.58
C GLN A 263 20.16 -4.95 -13.51
N SER A 264 19.19 -5.77 -13.12
CA SER A 264 18.22 -5.40 -12.08
C SER A 264 18.89 -5.27 -10.71
N ALA A 265 19.83 -6.15 -10.38
CA ALA A 265 20.61 -6.08 -9.15
C ALA A 265 21.46 -4.80 -9.10
N LEU A 266 22.09 -4.40 -10.21
CA LEU A 266 22.81 -3.13 -10.30
C LEU A 266 21.87 -1.93 -10.10
N VAL A 267 20.69 -1.93 -10.74
CA VAL A 267 19.69 -0.87 -10.55
C VAL A 267 19.22 -0.80 -9.10
N LEU A 268 18.96 -1.94 -8.45
CA LEU A 268 18.59 -2.00 -7.04
C LEU A 268 19.71 -1.48 -6.13
N ALA A 269 20.97 -1.81 -6.43
CA ALA A 269 22.12 -1.27 -5.69
C ALA A 269 22.24 0.25 -5.83
N LEU A 270 22.05 0.78 -7.04
CA LEU A 270 22.02 2.23 -7.29
C LEU A 270 20.85 2.91 -6.57
N LEU A 271 19.66 2.33 -6.60
CA LEU A 271 18.51 2.83 -5.85
C LEU A 271 18.76 2.79 -4.33
N GLY A 272 19.42 1.74 -3.83
CA GLY A 272 19.86 1.64 -2.44
C GLY A 272 20.83 2.75 -2.05
N ALA A 273 21.79 3.07 -2.92
CA ALA A 273 22.70 4.21 -2.71
C ALA A 273 21.95 5.56 -2.69
N ILE A 274 20.95 5.74 -3.56
CA ILE A 274 20.10 6.95 -3.60
C ILE A 274 19.17 7.03 -2.37
N ALA A 275 18.83 5.90 -1.73
CA ALA A 275 17.98 5.91 -0.55
C ALA A 275 18.61 6.66 0.64
N ILE A 276 19.95 6.75 0.69
CA ILE A 276 20.69 7.49 1.72
C ILE A 276 20.38 9.00 1.65
N PRO A 277 20.67 9.73 0.54
CA PRO A 277 20.35 11.15 0.46
C PRO A 277 18.83 11.42 0.53
N VAL A 278 17.98 10.49 0.07
CA VAL A 278 16.53 10.62 0.24
C VAL A 278 16.10 10.54 1.71
N SER A 279 16.77 9.69 2.51
CA SER A 279 16.58 9.60 3.96
C SER A 279 17.03 10.88 4.68
N ASP A 280 18.17 11.46 4.28
CA ASP A 280 18.67 12.74 4.79
C ASP A 280 17.69 13.88 4.46
N LEU A 281 17.19 13.95 3.22
CA LEU A 281 16.16 14.91 2.81
C LEU A 281 14.88 14.75 3.64
N ALA A 282 14.44 13.51 3.88
CA ALA A 282 13.30 13.21 4.71
C ALA A 282 13.49 13.65 6.17
N THR A 283 14.73 13.65 6.67
CA THR A 283 15.09 14.16 8.00
C THR A 283 15.07 15.69 8.01
N ALA A 284 15.67 16.32 7.00
CA ALA A 284 15.66 17.77 6.83
C ALA A 284 14.23 18.36 6.77
N MET A 285 13.30 17.67 6.09
CA MET A 285 11.88 18.06 6.07
C MET A 285 11.23 18.07 7.46
N VAL A 286 11.64 17.16 8.35
CA VAL A 286 11.15 17.11 9.75
C VAL A 286 11.71 18.28 10.55
N VAL A 287 12.99 18.61 10.38
CA VAL A 287 13.61 19.78 10.99
C VAL A 287 12.89 21.06 10.54
N ALA A 288 12.72 21.25 9.23
CA ALA A 288 12.01 22.41 8.69
C ALA A 288 10.54 22.47 9.15
N ARG A 289 9.90 21.33 9.44
CA ARG A 289 8.52 21.27 9.93
C ARG A 289 8.32 22.01 11.25
N LYS A 290 9.35 22.05 12.10
CA LYS A 290 9.28 22.74 13.39
C LYS A 290 8.99 24.24 13.23
N LEU A 291 9.25 24.80 12.05
CA LEU A 291 9.03 26.21 11.71
C LEU A 291 7.67 26.48 11.03
N ARG A 292 6.88 25.44 10.70
CA ARG A 292 5.70 25.51 9.82
C ARG A 292 4.62 26.54 10.24
N GLY A 293 4.57 26.93 11.51
CA GLY A 293 3.66 27.97 12.00
C GLY A 293 4.02 29.40 11.57
N GLY A 294 5.24 29.64 11.06
CA GLY A 294 5.75 30.97 10.76
C GLY A 294 6.38 31.17 9.37
N VAL A 295 6.31 30.18 8.48
CA VAL A 295 6.94 30.26 7.14
C VAL A 295 6.00 29.86 6.00
N ASN A 296 6.14 30.53 4.86
CA ASN A 296 5.39 30.23 3.64
C ASN A 296 5.96 28.99 2.90
N ALA A 297 5.27 28.52 1.85
CA ALA A 297 5.65 27.30 1.13
C ALA A 297 7.04 27.37 0.47
N VAL A 298 7.48 28.55 0.02
CA VAL A 298 8.80 28.74 -0.59
C VAL A 298 9.89 28.73 0.49
N GLU A 299 9.63 29.37 1.62
CA GLU A 299 10.49 29.34 2.79
C GLU A 299 10.62 27.91 3.33
N MET A 300 9.54 27.12 3.37
CA MET A 300 9.61 25.71 3.74
C MET A 300 10.59 24.90 2.88
N VAL A 301 10.61 25.14 1.56
CA VAL A 301 11.57 24.49 0.66
C VAL A 301 12.99 24.98 0.95
N ARG A 302 13.18 26.30 1.15
CA ARG A 302 14.48 26.90 1.47
C ARG A 302 15.04 26.37 2.79
N GLU A 303 14.24 26.30 3.84
CA GLU A 303 14.64 25.77 5.15
C GLU A 303 14.95 24.28 5.07
N THR A 304 14.18 23.51 4.29
CA THR A 304 14.50 22.10 4.05
C THR A 304 15.87 21.94 3.38
N TRP A 305 16.18 22.78 2.38
CA TRP A 305 17.47 22.75 1.70
C TRP A 305 18.63 23.18 2.62
N ARG A 306 18.41 24.20 3.46
CA ARG A 306 19.39 24.64 4.47
C ARG A 306 19.72 23.53 5.47
N ALA A 307 18.68 22.88 6.03
CA ALA A 307 18.86 21.76 6.96
C ALA A 307 19.53 20.56 6.28
N PHE A 308 19.20 20.28 5.01
CA PHE A 308 19.83 19.19 4.24
C PHE A 308 21.34 19.41 4.04
N GLY A 309 21.78 20.66 3.89
CA GLY A 309 23.20 21.00 3.76
C GLY A 309 23.99 21.00 5.08
N GLN A 310 23.35 20.71 6.22
CA GLN A 310 23.96 20.76 7.56
C GLN A 310 23.91 19.38 8.25
N PRO A 311 24.91 18.51 8.04
CA PRO A 311 24.92 17.15 8.61
C PRO A 311 24.75 17.12 10.13
N GLU A 312 25.38 18.06 10.84
CA GLU A 312 25.32 18.16 12.31
C GLU A 312 23.89 18.34 12.84
N VAL A 313 23.06 19.13 12.14
CA VAL A 313 21.66 19.34 12.53
C VAL A 313 20.84 18.08 12.32
N LEU A 314 21.11 17.32 11.26
CA LEU A 314 20.45 16.05 10.99
C LEU A 314 20.83 14.99 12.02
N GLU A 315 22.11 14.92 12.40
CA GLU A 315 22.60 14.02 13.43
C GLU A 315 22.05 14.37 14.81
N ALA A 316 22.02 15.66 15.17
CA ALA A 316 21.42 16.14 16.41
C ALA A 316 19.93 15.78 16.49
N GLU A 317 19.16 15.95 15.40
CA GLU A 317 17.74 15.56 15.37
C GLU A 317 17.55 14.05 15.53
N ARG A 318 18.44 13.23 14.96
CA ARG A 318 18.41 11.76 15.09
C ARG A 318 18.74 11.33 16.52
N ALA A 319 19.75 11.95 17.13
CA ALA A 319 20.18 11.68 18.50
C ALA A 319 19.10 12.10 19.50
N ASP A 320 18.53 13.29 19.33
CA ASP A 320 17.43 13.80 20.15
C ASP A 320 16.17 12.91 20.02
N ARG A 321 15.82 12.50 18.79
CA ARG A 321 14.75 11.53 18.59
C ARG A 321 15.05 10.19 19.27
N ALA A 322 16.30 9.73 19.28
CA ALA A 322 16.71 8.53 20.01
C ALA A 322 16.54 8.65 21.53
N ALA A 323 16.86 9.82 22.09
CA ALA A 323 16.75 10.06 23.52
C ALA A 323 15.29 10.10 24.00
N ARG A 324 14.37 10.66 23.18
CA ARG A 324 12.93 10.77 23.52
C ARG A 324 12.18 9.43 23.55
N VAL A 325 12.73 8.36 22.96
CA VAL A 325 12.13 7.01 22.88
C VAL A 325 11.74 6.46 24.26
N ARG A 326 12.41 6.89 25.34
CA ARG A 326 12.28 6.27 26.66
C ARG A 326 11.13 6.77 27.54
N GLN A 327 10.37 7.80 27.17
CA GLN A 327 9.43 8.43 28.12
C GLN A 327 7.96 8.58 27.67
N GLN A 328 7.61 8.50 26.37
CA GLN A 328 6.22 8.63 25.89
C GLN A 328 5.95 7.77 24.63
N TYR A 329 4.72 7.75 24.11
CA TYR A 329 4.37 7.06 22.84
C TYR A 329 5.44 7.30 21.78
N ASP A 330 6.01 6.22 21.27
CA ASP A 330 7.12 6.24 20.32
C ASP A 330 6.79 5.39 19.10
N GLU A 331 7.13 5.89 17.92
CA GLU A 331 6.92 5.24 16.62
C GLU A 331 8.23 4.71 16.02
N ARG A 332 9.36 4.82 16.73
CA ARG A 332 10.65 4.32 16.25
C ARG A 332 10.69 2.79 16.34
N TYR A 333 11.04 2.19 15.21
CA TYR A 333 11.34 0.76 15.13
C TYR A 333 12.58 0.52 14.27
N PHE A 334 12.64 1.21 13.13
CA PHE A 334 13.83 1.29 12.30
C PHE A 334 14.52 2.64 12.45
N ASP A 335 15.85 2.61 12.34
CA ASP A 335 16.64 3.82 12.18
C ASP A 335 16.45 4.45 10.80
N ASN A 336 16.14 3.62 9.79
CA ASN A 336 15.85 4.09 8.45
C ASN A 336 14.38 4.58 8.32
N PRO A 337 14.15 5.87 8.03
CA PRO A 337 12.82 6.45 7.96
C PRO A 337 11.99 6.00 6.75
N LEU A 338 12.61 5.42 5.70
CA LEU A 338 11.91 4.86 4.55
C LEU A 338 11.35 3.47 4.89
N LEU A 339 12.13 2.62 5.57
CA LEU A 339 11.64 1.32 6.05
C LEU A 339 10.54 1.48 7.09
N ALA A 340 10.68 2.46 7.99
CA ALA A 340 9.64 2.83 8.96
C ALA A 340 8.30 3.27 8.33
N ARG A 341 8.24 3.50 7.01
CA ARG A 341 7.00 3.81 6.27
C ARG A 341 6.32 2.61 5.64
N VAL A 342 7.06 1.52 5.48
CA VAL A 342 6.55 0.28 4.88
C VAL A 342 6.17 -0.70 5.97
N VAL A 343 6.92 -0.73 7.07
CA VAL A 343 6.71 -1.69 8.15
C VAL A 343 5.91 -1.05 9.29
N GLU A 344 4.76 -1.64 9.60
CA GLU A 344 3.74 -1.12 10.52
C GLU A 344 3.75 -1.83 11.89
N THR A 345 4.66 -2.80 12.09
CA THR A 345 4.76 -3.64 13.30
C THR A 345 4.71 -2.85 14.61
N LYS A 346 5.41 -1.72 14.67
CA LYS A 346 5.47 -0.86 15.86
C LYS A 346 4.14 -0.20 16.18
N PHE A 347 3.36 0.17 15.17
CA PHE A 347 2.02 0.74 15.37
C PHE A 347 1.07 -0.32 15.95
N HIS A 348 1.16 -1.56 15.46
CA HIS A 348 0.41 -2.68 16.04
C HIS A 348 0.81 -2.96 17.49
N ASP A 349 2.11 -3.00 17.79
CA ASP A 349 2.62 -3.25 19.13
C ASP A 349 2.17 -2.19 20.15
N ASN A 350 2.29 -0.91 19.80
CA ASN A 350 1.81 0.17 20.63
C ASN A 350 0.30 0.06 20.88
N ALA A 351 -0.48 -0.20 19.83
CA ALA A 351 -1.92 -0.30 19.93
C ALA A 351 -2.39 -1.53 20.74
N PHE A 352 -1.74 -2.68 20.59
CA PHE A 352 -2.01 -3.86 21.43
C PHE A 352 -1.65 -3.59 22.88
N THR A 353 -0.51 -2.93 23.12
CA THR A 353 -0.10 -2.56 24.48
C THR A 353 -1.13 -1.66 25.15
N PHE A 354 -1.67 -0.67 24.43
CA PHE A 354 -2.74 0.19 24.94
C PHE A 354 -4.05 -0.56 25.15
N ALA A 355 -4.45 -1.41 24.20
CA ALA A 355 -5.66 -2.22 24.33
C ALA A 355 -5.62 -3.17 25.54
N ASN A 356 -4.42 -3.64 25.91
CA ASN A 356 -4.22 -4.53 27.06
C ASN A 356 -4.35 -3.82 28.42
N THR A 357 -4.32 -2.48 28.47
CA THR A 357 -4.51 -1.73 29.72
C THR A 357 -5.96 -1.30 29.97
N PHE A 358 -6.88 -1.57 29.04
CA PHE A 358 -8.25 -1.10 29.13
C PHE A 358 -9.10 -1.83 30.16
N THR A 359 -9.82 -1.03 30.95
CA THR A 359 -10.94 -1.45 31.79
C THR A 359 -12.21 -1.66 30.96
N ASP A 360 -13.25 -2.24 31.56
CA ASP A 360 -14.54 -2.41 30.88
C ASP A 360 -15.19 -1.07 30.51
N SER A 361 -14.98 -0.02 31.33
CA SER A 361 -15.43 1.34 31.01
C SER A 361 -14.69 1.92 29.80
N ASP A 362 -13.39 1.68 29.68
CA ASP A 362 -12.60 2.16 28.52
C ASP A 362 -13.05 1.47 27.23
N ARG A 363 -13.36 0.16 27.30
CA ARG A 363 -13.89 -0.60 26.16
C ARG A 363 -15.27 -0.09 25.74
N ALA A 364 -16.14 0.23 26.69
CA ALA A 364 -17.45 0.80 26.42
C ALA A 364 -17.34 2.19 25.77
N GLU A 365 -16.44 3.05 26.26
CA GLU A 365 -16.18 4.37 25.67
C GLU A 365 -15.56 4.25 24.27
N LEU A 366 -14.60 3.34 24.07
CA LEU A 366 -14.04 3.05 22.76
C LEU A 366 -15.11 2.61 21.76
N ALA A 367 -16.01 1.71 22.18
CA ALA A 367 -17.11 1.25 21.34
C ALA A 367 -18.06 2.40 20.96
N ARG A 368 -18.43 3.24 21.93
CA ARG A 368 -19.27 4.42 21.71
C ARG A 368 -18.62 5.39 20.73
N ARG A 369 -17.36 5.77 20.95
CA ARG A 369 -16.61 6.67 20.07
C ARG A 369 -16.43 6.09 18.67
N THR A 370 -16.25 4.78 18.55
CA THR A 370 -16.17 4.10 17.24
C THR A 370 -17.49 4.20 16.49
N LEU A 371 -18.62 4.03 17.17
CA LEU A 371 -19.95 4.23 16.58
C LEU A 371 -20.16 5.69 16.16
N ASP A 372 -19.74 6.65 16.99
CA ASP A 372 -19.78 8.07 16.64
C ASP A 372 -18.98 8.34 15.36
N LEU A 373 -17.78 7.76 15.21
CA LEU A 373 -16.98 7.86 13.99
C LEU A 373 -17.73 7.31 12.76
N PHE A 374 -18.46 6.19 12.88
CA PHE A 374 -19.30 5.69 11.79
C PHE A 374 -20.35 6.71 11.36
N VAL A 375 -21.07 7.30 12.31
CA VAL A 375 -22.08 8.35 12.04
C VAL A 375 -21.42 9.59 11.42
N LEU A 376 -20.26 10.00 11.94
CA LEU A 376 -19.48 11.14 11.47
C LEU A 376 -18.92 10.96 10.04
N THR A 377 -19.01 9.76 9.46
CA THR A 377 -18.72 9.55 8.03
C THR A 377 -19.72 10.32 7.15
N LEU A 378 -20.98 10.43 7.58
CA LEU A 378 -22.03 11.12 6.84
C LEU A 378 -21.78 12.64 6.77
N PRO A 379 -22.24 13.35 5.72
CA PRO A 379 -22.17 14.82 5.70
C PRO A 379 -22.90 15.46 6.89
N GLN A 380 -22.39 16.56 7.44
CA GLN A 380 -22.99 17.23 8.62
C GLN A 380 -24.49 17.53 8.46
N PRO A 381 -24.98 17.98 7.29
CA PRO A 381 -26.42 18.19 7.10
C PRO A 381 -27.26 16.92 7.30
N VAL A 382 -26.71 15.75 6.95
CA VAL A 382 -27.39 14.46 7.12
C VAL A 382 -27.40 14.06 8.59
N ILE A 383 -26.28 14.24 9.30
CA ILE A 383 -26.16 13.98 10.74
C ILE A 383 -27.20 14.81 11.51
N ASN A 384 -27.26 16.11 11.23
CA ASN A 384 -28.20 17.02 11.86
C ASN A 384 -29.66 16.62 11.57
N LYS A 385 -29.97 16.19 10.34
CA LYS A 385 -31.31 15.73 9.96
C LYS A 385 -31.71 14.41 10.63
N LEU A 386 -30.74 13.53 10.90
CA LEU A 386 -30.96 12.27 11.63
C LEU A 386 -31.09 12.48 13.15
N GLY A 387 -30.95 13.73 13.64
CA GLY A 387 -31.11 14.07 15.06
C GLY A 387 -29.90 13.76 15.93
N PHE A 388 -28.77 13.35 15.36
CA PHE A 388 -27.54 13.13 16.12
C PHE A 388 -26.90 14.47 16.50
N ARG A 389 -26.67 14.69 17.80
CA ARG A 389 -25.95 15.86 18.34
C ARG A 389 -24.43 15.62 18.29
N LEU A 390 -23.90 15.32 17.11
CA LEU A 390 -22.46 15.08 16.90
C LEU A 390 -21.86 16.17 16.03
N ASP A 391 -20.83 16.85 16.52
CA ASP A 391 -20.00 17.76 15.73
C ASP A 391 -18.71 17.05 15.29
N LYS A 392 -18.39 17.16 13.99
CA LYS A 392 -17.14 16.66 13.41
C LYS A 392 -15.91 17.39 13.94
N ARG A 393 -16.07 18.63 14.42
CA ARG A 393 -14.97 19.43 14.98
C ARG A 393 -14.45 18.81 16.27
N ASP A 394 -15.33 18.20 17.06
CA ASP A 394 -14.98 17.58 18.34
C ASP A 394 -14.31 16.21 18.19
N HIS A 395 -14.23 15.69 16.95
CA HIS A 395 -13.76 14.35 16.63
C HIS A 395 -12.59 14.37 15.63
N GLN A 396 -11.77 15.43 15.68
CA GLN A 396 -10.56 15.57 14.86
C GLN A 396 -9.36 14.90 15.51
N TYR A 397 -9.41 13.57 15.62
CA TYR A 397 -8.32 12.76 16.17
C TYR A 397 -8.24 11.42 15.44
N SER A 398 -7.09 10.76 15.53
CA SER A 398 -6.93 9.39 15.03
C SER A 398 -7.39 8.35 16.06
N THR A 399 -7.69 7.14 15.61
CA THR A 399 -7.93 6.02 16.52
C THR A 399 -6.69 5.71 17.35
N GLY A 400 -5.49 5.90 16.80
CA GLY A 400 -4.25 5.82 17.57
C GLY A 400 -4.21 6.81 18.74
N ASP A 401 -4.69 8.04 18.55
CA ASP A 401 -4.83 9.01 19.64
C ASP A 401 -5.84 8.55 20.67
N LEU A 402 -7.01 8.06 20.22
CA LEU A 402 -8.06 7.58 21.11
C LEU A 402 -7.58 6.41 21.98
N LEU A 403 -6.89 5.44 21.38
CA LEU A 403 -6.33 4.31 22.14
C LEU A 403 -5.33 4.76 23.20
N ALA A 404 -4.45 5.70 22.84
CA ALA A 404 -3.46 6.22 23.77
C ALA A 404 -4.07 7.15 24.84
N HIS A 405 -5.15 7.88 24.51
CA HIS A 405 -5.90 8.73 25.44
C HIS A 405 -6.58 7.86 26.50
N LEU A 406 -7.25 6.79 26.10
CA LEU A 406 -7.89 5.87 27.05
C LEU A 406 -6.86 5.13 27.91
N ALA A 407 -5.69 4.77 27.36
CA ALA A 407 -4.66 4.06 28.13
C ALA A 407 -3.92 4.94 29.16
N HIS A 408 -3.65 6.22 28.83
CA HIS A 408 -2.71 7.04 29.59
C HIS A 408 -3.16 8.50 29.81
N GLY A 409 -4.37 8.88 29.40
CA GLY A 409 -4.89 10.25 29.56
C GLY A 409 -4.23 11.32 28.68
N GLY A 410 -3.53 10.94 27.60
CA GLY A 410 -2.86 11.89 26.71
C GLY A 410 -3.83 12.74 25.86
N PRO A 411 -3.42 13.91 25.35
CA PRO A 411 -4.30 14.76 24.55
C PRO A 411 -4.67 14.12 23.20
N LEU A 412 -5.89 14.39 22.72
CA LEU A 412 -6.36 14.03 21.38
C LEU A 412 -5.86 15.05 20.33
N GLY A 413 -5.69 14.62 19.08
CA GLY A 413 -5.26 15.48 17.96
C GLY A 413 -3.77 15.38 17.62
N GLY A 414 -3.06 14.40 18.18
CA GLY A 414 -1.68 14.06 17.82
C GLY A 414 -1.55 13.31 16.50
N TYR A 415 -2.66 12.80 15.97
CA TYR A 415 -2.77 11.96 14.77
C TYR A 415 -1.81 10.76 14.79
N ARG A 416 -1.68 10.12 15.96
CA ARG A 416 -0.90 8.89 16.16
C ARG A 416 -1.43 7.77 15.29
N THR A 417 -0.56 6.94 14.75
CA THR A 417 -0.99 5.83 13.89
C THR A 417 -1.62 4.72 14.74
N GLY A 418 -2.84 4.32 14.36
CA GLY A 418 -3.59 3.23 14.97
C GLY A 418 -3.32 1.86 14.34
N SER A 419 -4.13 0.88 14.72
CA SER A 419 -4.07 -0.50 14.24
C SER A 419 -5.46 -1.08 14.23
N MET A 420 -5.99 -1.41 13.05
CA MET A 420 -7.31 -2.03 12.87
C MET A 420 -7.44 -3.34 13.64
N VAL A 421 -6.39 -4.16 13.61
CA VAL A 421 -6.38 -5.46 14.31
C VAL A 421 -6.41 -5.29 15.83
N ALA A 422 -5.61 -4.36 16.37
CA ALA A 422 -5.61 -4.08 17.81
C ALA A 422 -6.89 -3.37 18.25
N HIS A 423 -7.40 -2.45 17.45
CA HIS A 423 -8.67 -1.78 17.70
C HIS A 423 -9.82 -2.79 17.76
N GLY A 424 -9.90 -3.72 16.81
CA GLY A 424 -10.92 -4.76 16.83
C GLY A 424 -10.79 -5.71 18.03
N VAL A 425 -9.58 -6.09 18.41
CA VAL A 425 -9.33 -6.89 19.63
C VAL A 425 -9.67 -6.11 20.91
N ALA A 426 -9.44 -4.79 20.94
CA ALA A 426 -9.86 -3.95 22.06
C ALA A 426 -11.40 -3.94 22.22
N LEU A 427 -12.13 -3.93 21.10
CA LEU A 427 -13.60 -3.92 21.07
C LEU A 427 -14.23 -5.28 21.39
N LEU A 428 -13.73 -6.37 20.79
CA LEU A 428 -14.40 -7.68 20.81
C LEU A 428 -13.52 -8.81 21.35
N GLY A 429 -12.32 -8.51 21.82
CA GLY A 429 -11.36 -9.52 22.25
C GLY A 429 -11.00 -10.50 21.12
N PRO A 430 -10.70 -11.76 21.46
CA PRO A 430 -10.40 -12.80 20.46
C PRO A 430 -11.53 -13.08 19.47
N ALA A 431 -12.80 -12.77 19.82
CA ALA A 431 -13.94 -12.94 18.92
C ALA A 431 -13.82 -12.06 17.65
N TYR A 432 -13.00 -11.00 17.70
CA TYR A 432 -12.71 -10.18 16.53
C TYR A 432 -12.09 -10.97 15.37
N LEU A 433 -11.41 -12.09 15.61
CA LEU A 433 -10.88 -12.94 14.53
C LEU A 433 -11.99 -13.43 13.58
N ALA A 434 -13.17 -13.76 14.11
CA ALA A 434 -14.31 -14.18 13.31
C ALA A 434 -14.90 -13.01 12.50
N VAL A 435 -15.00 -11.83 13.11
CA VAL A 435 -15.44 -10.61 12.42
C VAL A 435 -14.45 -10.24 11.31
N TYR A 436 -13.16 -10.27 11.61
CA TYR A 436 -12.09 -10.02 10.65
C TYR A 436 -12.13 -11.00 9.48
N ALA A 437 -12.45 -12.27 9.72
CA ALA A 437 -12.63 -13.25 8.64
C ALA A 437 -13.73 -12.82 7.65
N LEU A 438 -14.87 -12.33 8.14
CA LEU A 438 -15.95 -11.80 7.31
C LEU A 438 -15.53 -10.52 6.57
N LEU A 439 -14.81 -9.62 7.24
CA LEU A 439 -14.26 -8.41 6.63
C LEU A 439 -13.29 -8.77 5.49
N CYS A 440 -12.40 -9.74 5.68
CA CYS A 440 -11.51 -10.22 4.63
C CYS A 440 -12.28 -10.75 3.41
N LEU A 441 -13.35 -11.54 3.61
CA LEU A 441 -14.17 -12.02 2.49
C LEU A 441 -14.80 -10.87 1.70
N ALA A 442 -15.35 -9.88 2.39
CA ALA A 442 -15.90 -8.69 1.74
C ALA A 442 -14.80 -7.90 0.99
N ALA A 443 -13.63 -7.74 1.62
CA ALA A 443 -12.47 -7.10 1.02
C ALA A 443 -12.06 -7.79 -0.28
N PHE A 444 -11.88 -9.11 -0.25
CA PHE A 444 -11.44 -9.88 -1.41
C PHE A 444 -12.45 -9.83 -2.55
N ALA A 445 -13.75 -9.83 -2.24
CA ALA A 445 -14.79 -9.63 -3.24
C ALA A 445 -14.66 -8.26 -3.94
N VAL A 446 -14.45 -7.18 -3.18
CA VAL A 446 -14.29 -5.83 -3.74
C VAL A 446 -12.96 -5.69 -4.50
N LEU A 447 -11.87 -6.21 -3.97
CA LEU A 447 -10.55 -6.16 -4.61
C LEU A 447 -10.52 -6.93 -5.93
N ASP A 448 -11.23 -8.06 -6.01
CA ASP A 448 -11.34 -8.81 -7.25
C ASP A 448 -12.08 -8.01 -8.34
N LEU A 449 -12.99 -7.09 -8.00
CA LEU A 449 -13.62 -6.19 -8.98
C LEU A 449 -12.62 -5.23 -9.63
N LEU A 450 -11.48 -4.96 -9.00
CA LEU A 450 -10.44 -4.11 -9.59
C LEU A 450 -9.62 -4.83 -10.66
N ALA A 451 -9.89 -6.12 -10.92
CA ALA A 451 -9.30 -6.90 -11.99
C ALA A 451 -10.37 -7.53 -12.90
N ALA A 452 -10.07 -7.60 -14.19
CA ALA A 452 -10.90 -8.26 -15.19
C ALA A 452 -10.17 -9.45 -15.81
N ARG A 453 -10.90 -10.54 -16.00
CA ARG A 453 -10.41 -11.73 -16.71
C ARG A 453 -10.78 -11.60 -18.18
N ARG A 454 -9.79 -11.69 -19.05
CA ARG A 454 -10.00 -11.69 -20.50
C ARG A 454 -10.21 -13.12 -21.01
N ALA A 455 -10.81 -13.23 -22.19
CA ALA A 455 -11.09 -14.51 -22.85
C ALA A 455 -9.82 -15.32 -23.18
N ASP A 456 -8.67 -14.64 -23.28
CA ASP A 456 -7.35 -15.26 -23.47
C ASP A 456 -6.75 -15.84 -22.17
N GLY A 457 -7.51 -15.80 -21.06
CA GLY A 457 -7.07 -16.28 -19.75
C GLY A 457 -6.15 -15.30 -19.00
N THR A 458 -5.84 -14.13 -19.57
CA THR A 458 -5.05 -13.11 -18.89
C THR A 458 -5.93 -12.29 -17.93
N VAL A 459 -5.34 -11.87 -16.81
CA VAL A 459 -6.02 -10.99 -15.84
C VAL A 459 -5.42 -9.59 -15.93
N LEU A 460 -6.26 -8.61 -16.28
CA LEU A 460 -5.92 -7.20 -16.38
C LEU A 460 -6.33 -6.48 -15.09
N VAL A 461 -5.41 -5.75 -14.47
CA VAL A 461 -5.74 -4.84 -13.36
C VAL A 461 -6.28 -3.53 -13.97
N SER A 462 -7.37 -3.01 -13.42
CA SER A 462 -7.94 -1.71 -13.83
C SER A 462 -6.99 -0.56 -13.51
N ALA A 463 -7.14 0.57 -14.21
CA ALA A 463 -6.33 1.77 -13.95
C ALA A 463 -6.49 2.26 -12.50
N VAL A 464 -7.72 2.22 -11.96
CA VAL A 464 -8.00 2.55 -10.56
C VAL A 464 -7.29 1.58 -9.61
N GLY A 465 -7.38 0.27 -9.90
CA GLY A 465 -6.64 -0.73 -9.15
C GLY A 465 -5.14 -0.47 -9.14
N MET A 466 -4.56 -0.08 -10.29
CA MET A 466 -3.14 0.27 -10.39
C MET A 466 -2.79 1.54 -9.59
N LEU A 467 -3.62 2.58 -9.64
CA LEU A 467 -3.43 3.82 -8.88
C LEU A 467 -3.48 3.58 -7.37
N SER A 468 -4.35 2.69 -6.93
CA SER A 468 -4.52 2.36 -5.51
C SER A 468 -3.56 1.28 -5.03
N LEU A 469 -2.60 0.78 -5.83
CA LEU A 469 -1.75 -0.35 -5.43
C LEU A 469 -0.95 -0.11 -4.16
N TRP A 470 -0.46 1.12 -3.95
CA TRP A 470 0.23 1.48 -2.72
C TRP A 470 -0.67 1.36 -1.49
N GLU A 471 -1.87 1.96 -1.56
CA GLU A 471 -2.86 1.90 -0.48
C GLU A 471 -3.36 0.47 -0.24
N LEU A 472 -3.54 -0.30 -1.32
CA LEU A 472 -3.99 -1.69 -1.27
C LEU A 472 -2.93 -2.63 -0.68
N PHE A 473 -1.66 -2.35 -0.93
CA PHE A 473 -0.56 -3.12 -0.38
C PHE A 473 -0.40 -2.85 1.12
N LEU A 474 -0.47 -1.58 1.56
CA LEU A 474 -0.39 -1.26 2.99
C LEU A 474 -1.66 -1.65 3.75
N GLY A 475 -2.81 -1.23 3.24
CA GLY A 475 -4.10 -1.24 3.96
C GLY A 475 -5.23 -1.97 3.25
N GLY A 476 -4.95 -2.87 2.30
CA GLY A 476 -6.00 -3.63 1.64
C GLY A 476 -6.78 -4.51 2.60
N ILE A 477 -6.12 -5.20 3.53
CA ILE A 477 -6.79 -6.05 4.53
C ILE A 477 -6.50 -5.66 5.98
N THR A 478 -5.82 -4.54 6.18
CA THR A 478 -5.57 -3.93 7.49
C THR A 478 -5.76 -2.42 7.37
N GLY A 479 -5.70 -1.69 8.46
CA GLY A 479 -5.74 -0.24 8.42
C GLY A 479 -5.44 0.37 9.76
N GLU A 480 -5.67 1.67 9.87
CA GLU A 480 -5.50 2.44 11.10
C GLU A 480 -6.60 2.11 12.14
N SER A 481 -7.79 1.72 11.66
CA SER A 481 -8.96 1.43 12.48
C SER A 481 -10.00 0.60 11.73
N VAL A 482 -10.87 -0.10 12.47
CA VAL A 482 -12.00 -0.85 11.88
C VAL A 482 -12.93 0.09 11.11
N HIS A 483 -13.27 1.24 11.71
CA HIS A 483 -14.05 2.30 11.06
C HIS A 483 -13.39 2.80 9.77
N GLY A 484 -12.13 3.23 9.85
CA GLY A 484 -11.42 3.82 8.71
C GLY A 484 -11.34 2.84 7.53
N TRP A 485 -11.09 1.56 7.83
CA TRP A 485 -11.05 0.50 6.84
C TRP A 485 -12.41 0.28 6.16
N VAL A 486 -13.50 0.20 6.94
CA VAL A 486 -14.87 0.06 6.39
C VAL A 486 -15.24 1.27 5.52
N VAL A 487 -14.93 2.49 5.98
CA VAL A 487 -15.16 3.72 5.20
C VAL A 487 -14.35 3.72 3.91
N TRP A 488 -13.13 3.21 3.91
CA TRP A 488 -12.33 3.10 2.70
C TRP A 488 -13.01 2.24 1.64
N TYR A 489 -13.50 1.07 2.01
CA TYR A 489 -14.21 0.16 1.10
C TYR A 489 -15.59 0.64 0.66
N LEU A 490 -16.37 1.25 1.56
CA LEU A 490 -17.75 1.65 1.27
C LEU A 490 -17.86 3.05 0.65
N ARG A 491 -16.84 3.89 0.80
CA ARG A 491 -16.88 5.28 0.36
C ARG A 491 -15.69 5.66 -0.51
N TYR A 492 -14.47 5.61 0.01
CA TYR A 492 -13.31 6.20 -0.69
C TYR A 492 -13.01 5.47 -2.00
N LEU A 493 -12.99 4.13 -1.99
CA LEU A 493 -12.76 3.34 -3.20
C LEU A 493 -13.89 3.53 -4.23
N PRO A 494 -15.19 3.37 -3.91
CA PRO A 494 -16.27 3.67 -4.85
C PRO A 494 -16.24 5.10 -5.39
N GLN A 495 -15.96 6.09 -4.54
CA GLN A 495 -15.82 7.48 -4.94
C GLN A 495 -14.66 7.65 -5.93
N GLY A 496 -13.51 7.04 -5.67
CA GLY A 496 -12.35 7.04 -6.57
C GLY A 496 -12.66 6.41 -7.93
N ILE A 497 -13.39 5.29 -7.95
CA ILE A 497 -13.87 4.66 -9.19
C ILE A 497 -14.78 5.61 -9.97
N VAL A 498 -15.76 6.23 -9.31
CA VAL A 498 -16.69 7.18 -9.95
C VAL A 498 -15.95 8.39 -10.51
N ILE A 499 -15.06 9.02 -9.73
CA ILE A 499 -14.25 10.16 -10.16
C ILE A 499 -13.41 9.79 -11.39
N PHE A 500 -12.72 8.65 -11.33
CA PHE A 500 -11.93 8.16 -12.46
C PHE A 500 -12.79 7.97 -13.71
N LEU A 501 -13.95 7.31 -13.59
CA LEU A 501 -14.85 7.05 -14.71
C LEU A 501 -15.41 8.35 -15.31
N ILE A 502 -15.76 9.34 -14.49
CA ILE A 502 -16.22 10.65 -14.97
C ILE A 502 -15.12 11.32 -15.81
N VAL A 503 -13.91 11.42 -15.26
CA VAL A 503 -12.78 12.07 -15.95
C VAL A 503 -12.38 11.30 -17.21
N ALA A 504 -12.31 9.97 -17.13
CA ALA A 504 -12.00 9.12 -18.27
C ALA A 504 -13.06 9.25 -19.39
N THR A 505 -14.34 9.29 -19.04
CA THR A 505 -15.43 9.44 -20.01
C THR A 505 -15.42 10.83 -20.64
N TRP A 506 -15.16 11.87 -19.85
CA TRP A 506 -15.00 13.22 -20.37
C TRP A 506 -13.83 13.33 -21.35
N CYS A 507 -12.66 12.74 -21.04
CA CYS A 507 -11.54 12.68 -21.97
C CYS A 507 -11.84 11.87 -23.23
N ARG A 508 -12.61 10.78 -23.12
CA ARG A 508 -13.03 9.96 -24.27
C ARG A 508 -13.96 10.72 -25.21
N PHE A 509 -14.90 11.49 -24.66
CA PHE A 509 -15.78 12.35 -25.46
C PHE A 509 -14.99 13.45 -26.18
N ASN A 510 -13.98 14.01 -25.51
CA ASN A 510 -13.11 15.05 -26.04
C ASN A 510 -11.81 14.50 -26.67
N ALA A 511 -11.84 13.28 -27.22
CA ALA A 511 -10.63 12.58 -27.67
C ALA A 511 -9.81 13.36 -28.72
N TRP A 512 -10.45 14.24 -29.49
CA TRP A 512 -9.76 15.15 -30.43
C TRP A 512 -8.78 16.10 -29.72
N LEU A 513 -9.09 16.58 -28.52
CA LEU A 513 -8.22 17.46 -27.72
C LEU A 513 -7.06 16.69 -27.04
N PHE A 514 -7.26 15.41 -26.73
CA PHE A 514 -6.32 14.62 -25.94
C PHE A 514 -5.52 13.61 -26.77
N GLY A 515 -5.37 13.84 -28.07
CA GLY A 515 -4.50 13.05 -28.96
C GLY A 515 -5.04 11.64 -29.23
N GLY A 516 -6.35 11.53 -29.44
CA GLY A 516 -7.06 10.27 -29.64
C GLY A 516 -6.52 9.43 -30.79
N LEU A 517 -5.87 8.33 -30.45
CA LEU A 517 -6.22 7.01 -30.99
C LEU A 517 -6.24 6.07 -29.80
N HIS A 518 -7.43 5.59 -29.43
CA HIS A 518 -7.52 4.43 -28.57
C HIS A 518 -6.72 3.33 -29.25
N VAL A 519 -5.66 2.87 -28.59
CA VAL A 519 -5.13 1.56 -28.92
C VAL A 519 -6.21 0.60 -28.46
N ARG A 520 -7.16 0.28 -29.36
CA ARG A 520 -7.80 -1.02 -29.29
C ARG A 520 -6.63 -1.98 -29.28
N PRO A 521 -6.37 -2.72 -28.19
CA PRO A 521 -5.34 -3.73 -28.24
C PRO A 521 -5.76 -4.64 -29.39
N ARG A 522 -5.07 -4.56 -30.53
CA ARG A 522 -5.10 -5.69 -31.45
C ARG A 522 -4.67 -6.85 -30.59
N ALA A 523 -5.39 -7.97 -30.68
CA ALA A 523 -4.96 -9.23 -30.12
C ALA A 523 -3.64 -9.65 -30.80
N THR A 524 -2.55 -8.95 -30.50
CA THR A 524 -1.21 -9.45 -30.72
C THR A 524 -1.04 -10.42 -29.58
N ALA A 525 -1.33 -11.68 -29.91
CA ALA A 525 -0.97 -12.84 -29.13
C ALA A 525 0.36 -12.57 -28.45
N VAL A 526 0.36 -12.48 -27.11
CA VAL A 526 1.50 -13.00 -26.37
C VAL A 526 1.61 -14.43 -26.88
N SER A 527 2.60 -14.66 -27.75
CA SER A 527 2.80 -15.90 -28.47
C SER A 527 2.97 -17.04 -27.47
N SER A 528 1.85 -17.67 -27.11
CA SER A 528 1.78 -18.94 -26.42
C SER A 528 1.60 -20.10 -27.41
N ARG A 529 2.13 -19.96 -28.64
CA ARG A 529 2.27 -21.12 -29.54
C ARG A 529 3.61 -21.79 -29.25
N PRO A 530 3.63 -23.04 -28.74
CA PRO A 530 4.83 -23.87 -28.90
C PRO A 530 5.13 -23.99 -30.40
N PRO A 531 6.40 -24.08 -30.83
CA PRO A 531 6.72 -24.31 -32.23
C PRO A 531 6.11 -25.66 -32.61
N THR A 532 5.02 -25.62 -33.36
CA THR A 532 4.43 -26.80 -33.98
C THR A 532 5.49 -27.39 -34.89
N MET A 533 5.76 -28.68 -34.65
CA MET A 533 6.53 -29.58 -35.48
C MET A 533 6.38 -29.23 -36.96
N ARG A 534 7.50 -28.91 -37.62
CA ARG A 534 7.60 -29.11 -39.06
C ARG A 534 7.47 -30.62 -39.29
N ALA A 535 6.30 -31.04 -39.73
CA ALA A 535 6.15 -32.30 -40.43
C ALA A 535 7.03 -32.21 -41.69
N SER A 536 8.12 -32.95 -41.72
CA SER A 536 8.83 -33.26 -42.96
C SER A 536 7.99 -34.29 -43.70
N GLN A 537 7.28 -33.84 -44.74
CA GLN A 537 7.00 -34.67 -45.90
C GLN A 537 8.16 -34.47 -46.87
N ALA A 538 9.01 -35.49 -46.96
CA ALA A 538 9.79 -35.92 -48.11
C ALA A 538 10.29 -37.33 -47.80
#